data_AF-A0AAI8XS44-F1
#
_entry.id   AF-A0AAI8XS44-F1
#
_cell.length_a   1.000
_cell.length_b   1.000
_cell.length_c   1.000
_cell.angle_alpha   90.00
_cell.angle_beta   90.00
_cell.angle_gamma   90.00
#
_symmetry.space_group_name_H-M   'P 1'
#
loop_
_entity.id
_entity.type
_entity.pdbx_description
1 polymer ?
#
loop_
_entity_poly.entity_id
_entity_poly.type
_entity_poly.pdbx_seq_one_letter_code
_entity_poly.pdbx_strand_id
1 'polypeptide(L)'
;MVDTRTELLVVARSAYRRNDWRTSYESFSRVEGVQPLDTDDLAVFAAVAWRQGHGREALRINERVHTRLLRTDPVMAAMKAAEIGLAWLARGHVALARNWAQRAGVLLQGVPEVAAHGYLVYLDAVAAADGGAPAALAPGARELAGIAGRVADGALATLARVLDGLAADTGGFATLDDVLLPTLDERVPVEWAGDVYRRALGAAQRHGDGARLRSWTQSMQRWCETTQAGSTESAYRAICDVHRLTAESATDPGELVRRSVDLRRLVSEVDAVAAGLVERLLARGMGHAAR
;
A
#
# COMPACT_ATOMS: atom_id res chain seq x y z
N MET A 1 -23.34 -15.24 30.74
CA MET A 1 -23.23 -13.91 30.13
C MET A 1 -21.94 -13.92 29.34
N VAL A 2 -22.01 -14.02 28.01
CA VAL A 2 -20.82 -14.03 27.16
C VAL A 2 -20.10 -12.69 27.36
N ASP A 3 -18.78 -12.72 27.55
CA ASP A 3 -17.99 -11.52 27.79
C ASP A 3 -18.10 -10.60 26.56
N THR A 4 -18.62 -9.39 26.75
CA THR A 4 -18.80 -8.36 25.70
C THR A 4 -17.52 -8.15 24.87
N ARG A 5 -16.35 -8.44 25.44
CA ARG A 5 -15.05 -8.41 24.74
C ARG A 5 -14.90 -9.51 23.69
N THR A 6 -15.26 -10.74 24.04
CA THR A 6 -15.26 -11.87 23.10
C THR A 6 -16.21 -11.59 21.95
N GLU A 7 -17.37 -10.97 22.25
CA GLU A 7 -18.31 -10.53 21.22
C GLU A 7 -17.68 -9.46 20.31
N LEU A 8 -17.00 -8.46 20.87
CA LEU A 8 -16.31 -7.42 20.07
C LEU A 8 -15.19 -8.00 19.20
N LEU A 9 -14.41 -8.98 19.67
CA LEU A 9 -13.41 -9.66 18.86
C LEU A 9 -14.04 -10.45 17.70
N VAL A 10 -15.15 -11.14 17.96
CA VAL A 10 -15.91 -11.84 16.91
C VAL A 10 -16.45 -10.86 15.88
N VAL A 11 -16.96 -9.70 16.31
CA VAL A 11 -17.40 -8.61 15.43
C VAL A 11 -16.22 -8.08 14.61
N ALA A 12 -15.09 -7.77 15.25
CA ALA A 12 -13.91 -7.21 14.60
C ALA A 12 -13.37 -8.12 13.48
N ARG A 13 -13.22 -9.42 13.79
CA ARG A 13 -12.75 -10.45 12.86
C ARG A 13 -13.76 -10.71 11.74
N SER A 14 -15.05 -10.71 12.04
CA SER A 14 -16.11 -10.91 11.04
C SER A 14 -16.23 -9.72 10.09
N ALA A 15 -16.11 -8.50 10.61
CA ALA A 15 -16.07 -7.29 9.82
C ALA A 15 -14.85 -7.28 8.89
N TYR A 16 -13.67 -7.67 9.40
CA TYR A 16 -12.46 -7.81 8.58
C TYR A 16 -12.66 -8.77 7.40
N ARG A 17 -13.21 -9.97 7.64
CA ARG A 17 -13.48 -10.96 6.58
C ARG A 17 -14.46 -10.49 5.51
N ARG A 18 -15.37 -9.56 5.84
CA ARG A 18 -16.34 -8.97 4.91
C ARG A 18 -15.86 -7.65 4.30
N ASN A 19 -14.61 -7.27 4.55
CA ASN A 19 -14.04 -6.00 4.11
C ASN A 19 -14.72 -4.74 4.70
N ASP A 20 -15.41 -4.87 5.84
CA ASP A 20 -15.96 -3.74 6.60
C ASP A 20 -14.87 -3.17 7.52
N TRP A 21 -14.01 -2.34 6.93
CA TRP A 21 -12.84 -1.80 7.60
C TRP A 21 -13.19 -0.90 8.78
N ARG A 22 -14.33 -0.20 8.71
CA ARG A 22 -14.73 0.76 9.74
C ARG A 22 -15.15 0.02 11.00
N THR A 23 -16.09 -0.91 10.87
CA THR A 23 -16.53 -1.70 12.02
C THR A 23 -15.40 -2.57 12.57
N SER A 24 -14.52 -3.09 11.71
CA SER A 24 -13.35 -3.84 12.17
C SER A 24 -12.39 -2.96 12.99
N TYR A 25 -12.02 -1.78 12.47
CA TYR A 25 -11.15 -0.83 13.17
C TYR A 25 -11.74 -0.38 14.51
N GLU A 26 -13.00 0.07 14.52
CA GLU A 26 -13.67 0.53 15.75
C GLU A 26 -13.75 -0.58 16.81
N SER A 27 -14.00 -1.83 16.38
CA SER A 27 -14.10 -2.97 17.29
C SER A 27 -12.72 -3.36 17.86
N PHE A 28 -11.68 -3.45 17.02
CA PHE A 28 -10.31 -3.73 17.50
C PHE A 28 -9.79 -2.61 18.40
N SER A 29 -10.04 -1.34 18.07
CA SER A 29 -9.66 -0.18 18.89
C SER A 29 -10.27 -0.25 20.29
N ARG A 30 -11.56 -0.61 20.40
CA ARG A 30 -12.23 -0.82 21.70
C ARG A 30 -11.64 -1.98 22.50
N VAL A 31 -11.30 -3.09 21.85
CA VAL A 31 -10.71 -4.26 22.54
C VAL A 31 -9.29 -3.95 23.02
N GLU A 32 -8.45 -3.37 22.18
CA GLU A 32 -7.05 -3.04 22.51
C GLU A 32 -6.98 -2.01 23.67
N GLY A 33 -7.96 -1.10 23.76
CA GLY A 33 -8.05 -0.14 24.85
C GLY A 33 -8.31 -0.75 26.24
N VAL A 34 -8.76 -2.01 26.30
CA VAL A 34 -9.07 -2.69 27.57
C VAL A 34 -8.21 -3.93 27.83
N GLN A 35 -7.66 -4.56 26.79
CA GLN A 35 -6.76 -5.70 26.92
C GLN A 35 -5.81 -5.81 25.71
N PRO A 36 -4.61 -6.39 25.87
CA PRO A 36 -3.72 -6.63 24.74
C PRO A 36 -4.33 -7.63 23.74
N LEU A 37 -4.36 -7.28 22.46
CA LEU A 37 -4.63 -8.23 21.37
C LEU A 37 -3.50 -9.25 21.22
N ASP A 38 -3.81 -10.44 20.71
CA ASP A 38 -2.80 -11.40 20.25
C ASP A 38 -2.07 -10.90 18.98
N THR A 39 -1.04 -11.61 18.52
CA THR A 39 -0.22 -11.13 17.38
C THR A 39 -1.00 -11.05 16.07
N ASP A 40 -1.91 -11.99 15.83
CA ASP A 40 -2.66 -12.08 14.58
C ASP A 40 -3.74 -11.00 14.52
N ASP A 41 -4.49 -10.82 15.59
CA ASP A 41 -5.47 -9.75 15.73
C ASP A 41 -4.79 -8.37 15.69
N LEU A 42 -3.60 -8.23 16.27
CA LEU A 42 -2.84 -6.99 16.21
C LEU A 42 -2.37 -6.69 14.77
N ALA A 43 -1.99 -7.70 14.01
CA ALA A 43 -1.65 -7.55 12.59
C ALA A 43 -2.87 -7.13 11.75
N VAL A 44 -4.03 -7.73 12.01
CA VAL A 44 -5.30 -7.34 11.38
C VAL A 44 -5.67 -5.91 11.77
N PHE A 45 -5.55 -5.54 13.04
CA PHE A 45 -5.84 -4.19 13.52
C PHE A 45 -4.96 -3.14 12.81
N ALA A 46 -3.67 -3.43 12.64
CA ALA A 46 -2.76 -2.55 11.88
C ALA A 46 -3.21 -2.39 10.42
N ALA A 47 -3.61 -3.49 9.77
CA ALA A 47 -4.05 -3.50 8.39
C ALA A 47 -5.35 -2.68 8.17
N VAL A 48 -6.31 -2.77 9.09
CA VAL A 48 -7.55 -1.97 9.00
C VAL A 48 -7.34 -0.51 9.40
N ALA A 49 -6.43 -0.23 10.35
CA ALA A 49 -6.04 1.14 10.69
C ALA A 49 -5.42 1.85 9.46
N TRP A 50 -4.54 1.17 8.72
CA TRP A 50 -3.98 1.69 7.47
C TRP A 50 -5.07 1.99 6.44
N ARG A 51 -5.97 1.04 6.19
CA ARG A 51 -7.10 1.20 5.27
C ARG A 51 -8.03 2.34 5.67
N GLN A 52 -8.12 2.69 6.95
CA GLN A 52 -8.92 3.82 7.44
C GLN A 52 -8.19 5.16 7.44
N GLY A 53 -6.96 5.22 6.91
CA GLY A 53 -6.16 6.43 6.84
C GLY A 53 -5.34 6.71 8.11
N HIS A 54 -5.37 5.82 9.11
CA HIS A 54 -4.62 5.96 10.36
C HIS A 54 -3.18 5.44 10.22
N GLY A 55 -2.45 5.95 9.22
CA GLY A 55 -1.16 5.39 8.82
C GLY A 55 -0.08 5.43 9.90
N ARG A 56 -0.02 6.48 10.73
CA ARG A 56 0.92 6.52 11.86
C ARG A 56 0.59 5.48 12.94
N GLU A 57 -0.69 5.27 13.22
CA GLU A 57 -1.13 4.26 14.17
C GLU A 57 -0.83 2.85 13.64
N ALA A 58 -1.17 2.59 12.39
CA ALA A 58 -0.88 1.32 11.72
C ALA A 58 0.62 0.96 11.75
N LEU A 59 1.51 1.93 11.56
CA LEU A 59 2.96 1.71 11.69
C LEU A 59 3.35 1.31 13.12
N ARG A 60 2.90 2.05 14.14
CA ARG A 60 3.20 1.71 15.55
C ARG A 60 2.69 0.32 15.93
N ILE A 61 1.52 -0.06 15.43
CA ILE A 61 0.95 -1.39 15.68
C ILE A 61 1.80 -2.47 14.98
N ASN A 62 2.16 -2.27 13.71
CA ASN A 62 3.01 -3.22 12.97
C ASN A 62 4.41 -3.37 13.60
N GLU A 63 4.99 -2.33 14.19
CA GLU A 63 6.26 -2.43 14.94
C GLU A 63 6.14 -3.36 16.16
N ARG A 64 4.98 -3.34 16.84
CA ARG A 64 4.68 -4.28 17.93
C ARG A 64 4.51 -5.71 17.41
N VAL A 65 3.84 -5.89 16.26
CA VAL A 65 3.71 -7.20 15.59
C VAL A 65 5.09 -7.74 15.24
N HIS A 66 5.94 -6.93 14.59
CA HIS A 66 7.33 -7.29 14.28
C HIS A 66 8.09 -7.73 15.54
N THR A 67 8.00 -6.95 16.63
CA THR A 67 8.68 -7.26 17.90
C THR A 67 8.23 -8.59 18.50
N ARG A 68 6.94 -8.96 18.34
CA ARG A 68 6.44 -10.28 18.77
C ARG A 68 6.95 -11.40 17.86
N LEU A 69 6.93 -11.18 16.54
CA LEU A 69 7.41 -12.15 15.56
C LEU A 69 8.92 -12.45 15.72
N LEU A 70 9.74 -11.48 16.14
CA LEU A 70 11.16 -11.72 16.43
C LEU A 70 11.40 -12.89 17.41
N ARG A 71 10.43 -13.18 18.28
CA ARG A 71 10.54 -14.25 19.29
C ARG A 71 9.97 -15.59 18.84
N THR A 72 9.15 -15.60 17.79
CA THR A 72 8.37 -16.78 17.39
C THR A 72 8.67 -17.25 15.98
N ASP A 73 8.91 -16.32 15.05
CA ASP A 73 9.14 -16.58 13.64
C ASP A 73 9.98 -15.45 13.02
N PRO A 74 11.32 -15.60 12.98
CA PRO A 74 12.22 -14.59 12.41
C PRO A 74 12.00 -14.32 10.92
N VAL A 75 11.51 -15.30 10.15
CA VAL A 75 11.23 -15.14 8.72
C VAL A 75 10.00 -14.26 8.52
N MET A 76 8.94 -14.50 9.28
CA MET A 76 7.77 -13.62 9.31
C MET A 76 8.10 -12.25 9.87
N ALA A 77 9.03 -12.15 10.84
CA ALA A 77 9.52 -10.87 11.32
C ALA A 77 10.24 -10.09 10.22
N ALA A 78 11.03 -10.76 9.37
CA ALA A 78 11.68 -10.15 8.21
C ALA A 78 10.66 -9.67 7.17
N MET A 79 9.66 -10.50 6.85
CA MET A 79 8.55 -10.10 5.96
C MET A 79 7.81 -8.87 6.51
N LYS A 80 7.47 -8.89 7.80
CA LYS A 80 6.84 -7.74 8.47
C LYS A 80 7.72 -6.49 8.45
N ALA A 81 9.04 -6.64 8.60
CA ALA A 81 9.97 -5.52 8.46
C ALA A 81 9.96 -4.92 7.04
N ALA A 82 9.91 -5.76 6.01
CA ALA A 82 9.78 -5.29 4.62
C ALA A 82 8.45 -4.55 4.39
N GLU A 83 7.33 -5.07 4.91
CA GLU A 83 6.03 -4.38 4.84
C GLU A 83 6.04 -3.01 5.55
N ILE A 84 6.65 -2.91 6.74
CA ILE A 84 6.80 -1.64 7.45
C ILE A 84 7.68 -0.68 6.63
N GLY A 85 8.74 -1.18 6.02
CA GLY A 85 9.59 -0.39 5.12
C GLY A 85 8.81 0.17 3.92
N LEU A 86 7.97 -0.66 3.29
CA LEU A 86 7.11 -0.24 2.19
C LEU A 86 6.10 0.83 2.61
N ALA A 87 5.51 0.70 3.80
CA ALA A 87 4.60 1.69 4.38
C ALA A 87 5.30 3.03 4.68
N TRP A 88 6.56 3.01 5.14
CA TRP A 88 7.36 4.23 5.28
C TRP A 88 7.67 4.88 3.93
N LEU A 89 7.95 4.06 2.91
CA LEU A 89 8.25 4.53 1.56
C LEU A 89 7.02 5.20 0.91
N ALA A 90 5.83 4.60 1.06
CA ALA A 90 4.55 5.17 0.66
C ALA A 90 4.34 6.59 1.19
N ARG A 91 4.77 6.83 2.42
CA ARG A 91 4.71 8.12 3.12
C ARG A 91 5.89 9.05 2.79
N GLY A 92 6.74 8.69 1.83
CA GLY A 92 7.88 9.50 1.37
C GLY A 92 9.13 9.44 2.26
N HIS A 93 9.19 8.53 3.24
CA HIS A 93 10.31 8.45 4.18
C HIS A 93 11.36 7.41 3.75
N VAL A 94 12.10 7.70 2.68
CA VAL A 94 13.08 6.78 2.06
C VAL A 94 14.12 6.25 3.06
N ALA A 95 14.67 7.11 3.93
CA ALA A 95 15.68 6.69 4.92
C ALA A 95 15.12 5.66 5.93
N LEU A 96 13.88 5.85 6.38
CA LEU A 96 13.22 4.89 7.28
C LEU A 96 12.90 3.59 6.57
N ALA A 97 12.46 3.65 5.30
CA ALA A 97 12.24 2.46 4.48
C ALA A 97 13.52 1.61 4.36
N ARG A 98 14.66 2.24 4.05
CA ARG A 98 15.97 1.57 3.97
C ARG A 98 16.42 0.96 5.30
N ASN A 99 16.19 1.65 6.41
CA ASN A 99 16.50 1.11 7.75
C ASN A 99 15.70 -0.17 8.04
N TRP A 100 14.43 -0.21 7.63
CA TRP A 100 13.59 -1.40 7.77
C TRP A 100 13.97 -2.52 6.81
N ALA A 101 14.36 -2.19 5.58
CA ALA A 101 14.92 -3.16 4.63
C ALA A 101 16.21 -3.80 5.18
N GLN A 102 17.12 -3.00 5.75
CA GLN A 102 18.32 -3.51 6.41
C GLN A 102 17.98 -4.48 7.56
N ARG A 103 16.97 -4.16 8.38
CA ARG A 103 16.50 -5.06 9.45
C ARG A 103 15.99 -6.39 8.90
N ALA A 104 15.19 -6.35 7.84
CA ALA A 104 14.73 -7.57 7.16
C ALA A 104 15.92 -8.38 6.61
N GLY A 105 16.90 -7.72 5.99
CA GLY A 105 18.11 -8.36 5.46
C GLY A 105 18.94 -9.05 6.55
N VAL A 106 19.11 -8.42 7.71
CA VAL A 106 19.80 -9.04 8.87
C VAL A 106 19.08 -10.30 9.34
N LEU A 107 17.74 -10.28 9.42
CA LEU A 107 16.95 -11.43 9.84
C LEU A 107 16.97 -12.59 8.85
N LEU A 108 17.23 -12.31 7.57
CA LEU A 108 17.32 -13.31 6.52
C LEU A 108 18.73 -13.89 6.34
N GLN A 109 19.75 -13.39 7.05
CA GLN A 109 21.10 -13.94 6.97
C GLN A 109 21.13 -15.41 7.40
N GLY A 110 21.62 -16.28 6.51
CA GLY A 110 21.70 -17.72 6.76
C GLY A 110 20.37 -18.48 6.65
N VAL A 111 19.27 -17.79 6.36
CA VAL A 111 17.98 -18.42 6.05
C VAL A 111 18.03 -18.91 4.60
N PRO A 112 17.62 -20.16 4.30
CA PRO A 112 17.42 -20.59 2.92
C PRO A 112 16.49 -19.65 2.16
N GLU A 113 16.65 -19.55 0.84
CA GLU A 113 15.85 -18.63 0.04
C GLU A 113 14.35 -18.93 0.18
N VAL A 114 13.58 -17.90 0.54
CA VAL A 114 12.12 -17.92 0.80
C VAL A 114 11.51 -16.63 0.28
N ALA A 115 10.17 -16.57 0.16
CA ALA A 115 9.48 -15.41 -0.40
C ALA A 115 9.86 -14.06 0.22
N ALA A 116 10.17 -14.00 1.53
CA ALA A 116 10.61 -12.80 2.21
C ALA A 116 11.86 -12.14 1.57
N HIS A 117 12.75 -12.93 0.95
CA HIS A 117 13.90 -12.42 0.20
C HIS A 117 13.45 -11.62 -1.03
N GLY A 118 12.44 -12.09 -1.75
CA GLY A 118 11.91 -11.39 -2.92
C GLY A 118 11.24 -10.07 -2.55
N TYR A 119 10.46 -10.05 -1.48
CA TYR A 119 9.85 -8.82 -0.96
C TYR A 119 10.91 -7.80 -0.50
N LEU A 120 12.00 -8.26 0.09
CA LEU A 120 13.15 -7.40 0.42
C LEU A 120 13.81 -6.82 -0.85
N VAL A 121 14.09 -7.65 -1.86
CA VAL A 121 14.67 -7.19 -3.14
C VAL A 121 13.77 -6.15 -3.81
N TYR A 122 12.45 -6.37 -3.81
CA TYR A 122 11.50 -5.37 -4.31
C TYR A 122 11.65 -4.05 -3.55
N LEU A 123 11.56 -4.10 -2.21
CA LEU A 123 11.64 -2.91 -1.35
C LEU A 123 12.95 -2.15 -1.57
N ASP A 124 14.08 -2.84 -1.63
CA ASP A 124 15.40 -2.22 -1.84
C ASP A 124 15.48 -1.53 -3.20
N ALA A 125 15.02 -2.19 -4.27
CA ALA A 125 15.02 -1.63 -5.63
C ALA A 125 14.18 -0.35 -5.69
N VAL A 126 12.98 -0.37 -5.10
CA VAL A 126 12.10 0.78 -5.12
C VAL A 126 12.53 1.92 -4.19
N ALA A 127 13.09 1.61 -3.02
CA ALA A 127 13.65 2.61 -2.11
C ALA A 127 14.95 3.23 -2.66
N ALA A 128 15.72 2.49 -3.46
CA ALA A 128 16.84 3.04 -4.21
C ALA A 128 16.34 4.03 -5.28
N ALA A 129 15.34 3.64 -6.08
CA ALA A 129 14.75 4.49 -7.11
C ALA A 129 14.17 5.79 -6.54
N ASP A 130 13.36 5.70 -5.49
CA ASP A 130 12.75 6.88 -4.83
C ASP A 130 13.80 7.77 -4.15
N GLY A 131 14.96 7.21 -3.81
CA GLY A 131 16.12 7.96 -3.30
C GLY A 131 17.09 8.45 -4.38
N GLY A 132 16.70 8.47 -5.65
CA GLY A 132 17.48 9.04 -6.76
C GLY A 132 18.36 8.06 -7.53
N ALA A 133 18.23 6.75 -7.31
CA ALA A 133 18.97 5.71 -8.02
C ALA A 133 18.05 4.77 -8.83
N PRO A 134 17.32 5.27 -9.86
CA PRO A 134 16.37 4.46 -10.63
C PRO A 134 17.03 3.29 -11.40
N ALA A 135 18.33 3.38 -11.68
CA ALA A 135 19.10 2.30 -12.29
C ALA A 135 19.11 0.99 -11.46
N ALA A 136 18.74 1.05 -10.17
CA ALA A 136 18.59 -0.13 -9.31
C ALA A 136 17.38 -1.01 -9.68
N LEU A 137 16.40 -0.48 -10.42
CA LEU A 137 15.18 -1.22 -10.78
C LEU A 137 15.47 -2.42 -11.68
N ALA A 138 16.30 -2.26 -12.72
CA ALA A 138 16.58 -3.36 -13.66
C ALA A 138 17.38 -4.52 -13.04
N PRO A 139 18.44 -4.30 -12.24
CA PRO A 139 19.06 -5.37 -11.45
C PRO A 139 18.08 -6.02 -10.47
N GLY A 140 17.30 -5.22 -9.74
CA GLY A 140 16.28 -5.72 -8.80
C GLY A 140 15.22 -6.58 -9.48
N ALA A 141 14.76 -6.20 -10.67
CA ALA A 141 13.82 -6.99 -11.47
C ALA A 141 14.37 -8.38 -11.81
N ARG A 142 15.63 -8.44 -12.27
CA ARG A 142 16.29 -9.71 -12.61
C ARG A 142 16.50 -10.61 -11.40
N GLU A 143 16.94 -10.03 -10.29
CA GLU A 143 17.14 -10.77 -9.04
C GLU A 143 15.81 -11.30 -8.51
N LEU A 144 14.79 -10.45 -8.45
CA LEU A 144 13.44 -10.81 -8.01
C LEU A 144 12.81 -11.90 -8.89
N ALA A 145 12.97 -11.83 -10.21
CA ALA A 145 12.52 -12.87 -11.12
C ALA A 145 13.23 -14.21 -10.85
N GLY A 146 14.54 -14.16 -10.57
CA GLY A 146 15.32 -15.34 -10.20
C GLY A 146 14.83 -15.99 -8.91
N ILE A 147 14.58 -15.19 -7.87
CA ILE A 147 14.01 -15.67 -6.59
C ILE A 147 12.62 -16.27 -6.84
N ALA A 148 11.74 -15.54 -7.53
CA ALA A 148 10.38 -15.97 -7.82
C ALA A 148 10.33 -17.35 -8.50
N GLY A 149 11.25 -17.61 -9.44
CA GLY A 149 11.36 -18.90 -10.11
C GLY A 149 11.82 -20.03 -9.18
N ARG A 150 12.76 -19.77 -8.26
CA ARG A 150 13.31 -20.76 -7.32
C ARG A 150 12.33 -21.10 -6.20
N VAL A 151 11.59 -20.10 -5.69
CA VAL A 151 10.57 -20.31 -4.64
C VAL A 151 9.17 -20.59 -5.20
N ALA A 152 9.01 -20.58 -6.53
CA ALA A 152 7.75 -20.80 -7.24
C ALA A 152 6.60 -19.87 -6.79
N ASP A 153 6.91 -18.60 -6.54
CA ASP A 153 5.95 -17.60 -6.04
C ASP A 153 5.48 -16.66 -7.16
N GLY A 154 4.19 -16.75 -7.50
CA GLY A 154 3.57 -15.94 -8.56
C GLY A 154 3.44 -14.45 -8.23
N ALA A 155 3.36 -14.10 -6.94
CA ALA A 155 3.31 -12.70 -6.52
C ALA A 155 4.66 -12.03 -6.77
N LEU A 156 5.76 -12.70 -6.41
CA LEU A 156 7.10 -12.21 -6.68
C LEU A 156 7.39 -12.10 -8.18
N ALA A 157 6.92 -13.06 -8.99
CA ALA A 157 7.03 -12.98 -10.45
C ALA A 157 6.32 -11.75 -11.01
N THR A 158 5.15 -11.42 -10.46
CA THR A 158 4.40 -10.21 -10.82
C THR A 158 5.16 -8.95 -10.44
N LEU A 159 5.67 -8.88 -9.20
CA LEU A 159 6.48 -7.76 -8.73
C LEU A 159 7.77 -7.56 -9.54
N ALA A 160 8.41 -8.65 -10.00
CA ALA A 160 9.56 -8.57 -10.90
C ALA A 160 9.22 -7.89 -12.23
N ARG A 161 8.08 -8.23 -12.84
CA ARG A 161 7.60 -7.56 -14.07
C ARG A 161 7.28 -6.08 -13.85
N VAL A 162 6.78 -5.72 -12.66
CA VAL A 162 6.56 -4.31 -12.31
C VAL A 162 7.89 -3.57 -12.25
N LEU A 163 8.92 -4.12 -11.59
CA LEU A 163 10.24 -3.49 -11.55
C LEU A 163 10.84 -3.34 -12.96
N ASP A 164 10.70 -4.37 -13.80
CA ASP A 164 11.16 -4.33 -15.19
C ASP A 164 10.46 -3.23 -16.00
N GLY A 165 9.13 -3.16 -15.90
CA GLY A 165 8.33 -2.12 -16.55
C GLY A 165 8.67 -0.70 -16.06
N LEU A 166 8.94 -0.52 -14.76
CA LEU A 166 9.39 0.75 -14.21
C LEU A 166 10.82 1.10 -14.64
N ALA A 167 11.71 0.11 -14.78
CA ALA A 167 13.09 0.32 -15.18
C ALA A 167 13.21 0.79 -16.63
N ALA A 168 12.33 0.30 -17.51
CA ALA A 168 12.28 0.67 -18.92
C ALA A 168 11.52 1.99 -19.18
N ASP A 169 11.05 2.68 -18.13
CA ASP A 169 10.35 3.96 -18.21
C ASP A 169 9.16 3.92 -19.19
N THR A 170 9.02 4.90 -20.09
CA THR A 170 7.99 4.90 -21.15
C THR A 170 8.08 3.70 -22.09
N GLY A 171 9.20 2.98 -22.16
CA GLY A 171 9.34 1.72 -22.89
C GLY A 171 8.75 0.51 -22.17
N GLY A 172 8.65 0.53 -20.84
CA GLY A 172 8.10 -0.56 -20.02
C GLY A 172 6.60 -0.44 -19.73
N PHE A 173 5.98 0.61 -20.26
CA PHE A 173 4.59 0.96 -20.10
C PHE A 173 3.62 -0.12 -20.65
N ALA A 174 3.95 -0.80 -21.74
CA ALA A 174 3.18 -1.96 -22.20
C ALA A 174 3.25 -3.14 -21.20
N THR A 175 4.41 -3.37 -20.59
CA THR A 175 4.57 -4.37 -19.52
C THR A 175 3.71 -4.01 -18.31
N LEU A 176 3.60 -2.73 -17.95
CA LEU A 176 2.71 -2.28 -16.87
C LEU A 176 1.24 -2.42 -17.25
N ASP A 177 0.85 -2.14 -18.49
CA ASP A 177 -0.50 -2.42 -18.99
C ASP A 177 -0.84 -3.91 -18.82
N ASP A 178 0.07 -4.81 -19.22
CA ASP A 178 -0.08 -6.26 -19.07
C ASP A 178 -0.13 -6.73 -17.62
N VAL A 179 0.42 -5.99 -16.65
CA VAL A 179 0.36 -6.37 -15.23
C VAL A 179 -0.87 -5.79 -14.55
N LEU A 180 -1.28 -4.58 -14.93
CA LEU A 180 -2.38 -3.86 -14.30
C LEU A 180 -3.75 -4.26 -14.86
N LEU A 181 -3.85 -4.61 -16.15
CA LEU A 181 -5.11 -4.86 -16.86
C LEU A 181 -5.67 -6.29 -16.75
N PRO A 182 -4.87 -7.36 -16.48
CA PRO A 182 -5.39 -8.71 -16.21
C PRO A 182 -5.40 -9.10 -14.72
N THR A 183 -5.38 -8.13 -13.79
CA THR A 183 -5.43 -8.29 -12.32
C THR A 183 -4.05 -8.53 -11.69
N LEU A 184 -3.63 -7.64 -10.79
CA LEU A 184 -2.92 -8.08 -9.59
C LEU A 184 -3.82 -9.13 -8.94
N ASP A 185 -3.60 -10.40 -9.27
CA ASP A 185 -4.46 -11.49 -8.81
C ASP A 185 -4.44 -11.58 -7.27
N GLU A 186 -5.27 -12.44 -6.69
CA GLU A 186 -5.34 -12.63 -5.24
C GLU A 186 -4.00 -13.05 -4.60
N ARG A 187 -2.99 -13.44 -5.39
CA ARG A 187 -1.70 -13.89 -4.89
C ARG A 187 -0.82 -12.74 -4.44
N VAL A 188 -0.95 -11.54 -5.03
CA VAL A 188 -0.15 -10.39 -4.58
C VAL A 188 -0.76 -9.82 -3.30
N PRO A 189 -0.02 -9.80 -2.16
CA PRO A 189 -0.58 -9.27 -0.94
C PRO A 189 -0.91 -7.78 -1.14
N VAL A 190 -2.09 -7.41 -0.65
CA VAL A 190 -2.74 -6.10 -0.83
C VAL A 190 -1.84 -4.88 -0.64
N GLU A 191 -0.93 -4.90 0.35
CA GLU A 191 -0.05 -3.75 0.62
C GLU A 191 0.97 -3.54 -0.52
N TRP A 192 1.42 -4.62 -1.17
CA TRP A 192 2.32 -4.59 -2.32
C TRP A 192 1.57 -4.22 -3.60
N ALA A 193 0.37 -4.78 -3.79
CA ALA A 193 -0.52 -4.39 -4.88
C ALA A 193 -0.84 -2.88 -4.84
N GLY A 194 -1.05 -2.32 -3.65
CA GLY A 194 -1.22 -0.88 -3.45
C GLY A 194 0.00 -0.05 -3.89
N ASP A 195 1.21 -0.51 -3.59
CA ASP A 195 2.44 0.16 -4.06
C ASP A 195 2.62 0.07 -5.58
N VAL A 196 2.30 -1.07 -6.20
CA VAL A 196 2.32 -1.24 -7.67
C VAL A 196 1.43 -0.18 -8.34
N TYR A 197 0.19 -0.02 -7.88
CA TYR A 197 -0.70 1.01 -8.40
C TYR A 197 -0.16 2.43 -8.18
N ARG A 198 0.32 2.75 -6.97
CA ARG A 198 0.92 4.06 -6.67
C ARG A 198 2.04 4.39 -7.64
N ARG A 199 2.93 3.44 -7.93
CA ARG A 199 4.07 3.62 -8.83
C ARG A 199 3.64 3.84 -10.27
N ALA A 200 2.71 3.03 -10.77
CA ALA A 200 2.16 3.19 -12.11
C ALA A 200 1.47 4.55 -12.29
N LEU A 201 0.58 4.92 -11.37
CA LEU A 201 -0.12 6.20 -11.40
C LEU A 201 0.85 7.38 -11.31
N GLY A 202 1.84 7.29 -10.42
CA GLY A 202 2.91 8.28 -10.30
C GLY A 202 3.74 8.40 -11.59
N ALA A 203 4.05 7.29 -12.26
CA ALA A 203 4.73 7.31 -13.55
C ALA A 203 3.89 8.00 -14.63
N ALA A 204 2.63 7.59 -14.82
CA ALA A 204 1.74 8.24 -15.79
C ALA A 204 1.62 9.76 -15.54
N GLN A 205 1.53 10.18 -14.28
CA GLN A 205 1.52 11.60 -13.93
C GLN A 205 2.83 12.32 -14.28
N ARG A 206 3.99 11.75 -13.96
CA ARG A 206 5.30 12.36 -14.27
C ARG A 206 5.49 12.57 -15.77
N HIS A 207 4.98 11.67 -16.61
CA HIS A 207 5.06 11.77 -18.07
C HIS A 207 3.89 12.53 -18.71
N GLY A 208 2.92 12.99 -17.93
CA GLY A 208 1.72 13.67 -18.46
C GLY A 208 0.83 12.76 -19.32
N ASP A 209 0.91 11.44 -19.18
CA ASP A 209 0.11 10.49 -19.95
C ASP A 209 -1.30 10.37 -19.35
N GLY A 210 -2.18 11.29 -19.78
CA GLY A 210 -3.57 11.32 -19.34
C GLY A 210 -4.39 10.08 -19.75
N ALA A 211 -4.02 9.40 -20.84
CA ALA A 211 -4.73 8.21 -21.29
C ALA A 211 -4.46 7.03 -20.36
N ARG A 212 -3.19 6.79 -20.02
CA ARG A 212 -2.78 5.78 -19.04
C ARG A 212 -3.26 6.12 -17.65
N LEU A 213 -3.18 7.39 -17.24
CA LEU A 213 -3.68 7.81 -15.93
C LEU A 213 -5.17 7.43 -15.77
N ARG A 214 -6.01 7.66 -16.78
CA ARG A 214 -7.41 7.23 -16.78
C ARG A 214 -7.56 5.69 -16.80
N SER A 215 -6.83 5.00 -17.66
CA SER A 215 -6.89 3.53 -17.76
C SER A 215 -6.48 2.83 -16.45
N TRP A 216 -5.35 3.24 -15.87
CA TRP A 216 -4.81 2.63 -14.66
C TRP A 216 -5.59 3.01 -13.40
N THR A 217 -6.17 4.22 -13.32
CA THR A 217 -7.13 4.54 -12.24
C THR A 217 -8.39 3.68 -12.35
N GLN A 218 -8.93 3.45 -13.55
CA GLN A 218 -10.04 2.53 -13.74
C GLN A 218 -9.67 1.09 -13.32
N SER A 219 -8.44 0.65 -13.60
CA SER A 219 -7.98 -0.66 -13.15
C SER A 219 -7.86 -0.76 -11.63
N MET A 220 -7.27 0.27 -10.99
CA MET A 220 -7.18 0.35 -9.53
C MET A 220 -8.56 0.37 -8.87
N GLN A 221 -9.53 1.07 -9.46
CA GLN A 221 -10.90 1.10 -8.98
C GLN A 221 -11.52 -0.32 -8.98
N ARG A 222 -11.41 -1.06 -10.09
CA ARG A 222 -11.91 -2.45 -10.17
C ARG A 222 -11.22 -3.38 -9.17
N TRP A 223 -9.91 -3.19 -8.97
CA TRP A 223 -9.17 -3.92 -7.94
C TRP A 223 -9.69 -3.60 -6.53
N CYS A 224 -9.94 -2.33 -6.20
CA CYS A 224 -10.55 -1.94 -4.94
C CYS A 224 -11.98 -2.50 -4.78
N GLU A 225 -12.78 -2.53 -5.84
CA GLU A 225 -14.13 -3.12 -5.82
C GLU A 225 -14.09 -4.62 -5.52
N THR A 226 -13.13 -5.34 -6.09
CA THR A 226 -12.96 -6.78 -5.89
C THR A 226 -12.40 -7.10 -4.51
N THR A 227 -11.37 -6.37 -4.08
CA THR A 227 -10.64 -6.66 -2.82
C THR A 227 -11.24 -6.01 -1.59
N GLN A 228 -12.12 -5.01 -1.76
CA GLN A 228 -12.66 -4.17 -0.67
C GLN A 228 -14.15 -3.88 -0.88
N ALA A 229 -14.91 -4.86 -1.36
CA ALA A 229 -16.34 -4.72 -1.67
C ALA A 229 -17.19 -4.19 -0.50
N GLY A 230 -16.82 -4.53 0.74
CA GLY A 230 -17.55 -4.15 1.95
C GLY A 230 -17.28 -2.75 2.49
N SER A 231 -16.34 -1.99 1.91
CA SER A 231 -16.05 -0.61 2.35
C SER A 231 -16.04 0.37 1.19
N THR A 232 -16.88 1.39 1.30
CA THR A 232 -16.87 2.58 0.43
C THR A 232 -15.77 3.56 0.79
N GLU A 233 -15.28 3.53 2.03
CA GLU A 233 -14.24 4.42 2.55
C GLU A 233 -12.98 3.62 2.86
N SER A 234 -11.97 3.75 2.00
CA SER A 234 -10.64 3.22 2.29
C SER A 234 -9.54 4.09 1.69
N ALA A 235 -8.36 4.06 2.30
CA ALA A 235 -7.15 4.74 1.85
C ALA A 235 -6.82 4.43 0.39
N TYR A 236 -6.95 3.18 -0.04
CA TYR A 236 -6.67 2.78 -1.42
C TYR A 236 -7.67 3.36 -2.42
N ARG A 237 -8.97 3.34 -2.09
CA ARG A 237 -10.00 4.01 -2.90
C ARG A 237 -9.74 5.52 -2.95
N ALA A 238 -9.38 6.11 -1.81
CA ALA A 238 -9.09 7.53 -1.73
C ALA A 238 -7.89 7.92 -2.61
N ILE A 239 -6.79 7.15 -2.58
CA ILE A 239 -5.63 7.37 -3.47
C ILE A 239 -6.08 7.34 -4.94
N CYS A 240 -6.87 6.34 -5.35
CA CYS A 240 -7.42 6.25 -6.70
C CYS A 240 -8.25 7.49 -7.07
N ASP A 241 -9.16 7.92 -6.20
CA ASP A 241 -10.03 9.08 -6.41
C ASP A 241 -9.24 10.38 -6.53
N VAL A 242 -8.16 10.55 -5.76
CA VAL A 242 -7.28 11.71 -5.85
C VAL A 242 -6.62 11.80 -7.24
N HIS A 243 -6.11 10.68 -7.75
CA HIS A 243 -5.53 10.64 -9.09
C HIS A 243 -6.58 10.92 -10.17
N ARG A 244 -7.79 10.38 -10.03
CA ARG A 244 -8.91 10.61 -10.96
C ARG A 244 -9.33 12.09 -11.00
N LEU A 245 -9.55 12.71 -9.84
CA LEU A 245 -9.92 14.13 -9.72
C LEU A 245 -8.83 15.08 -10.25
N THR A 246 -7.56 14.65 -10.20
CA THR A 246 -6.45 15.39 -10.81
C THR A 246 -6.49 15.34 -12.33
N ALA A 247 -6.90 14.20 -12.90
CA ALA A 247 -7.01 14.01 -14.35
C ALA A 247 -8.26 14.70 -14.94
N GLU A 248 -9.27 14.97 -14.12
CA GLU A 248 -10.52 15.63 -14.53
C GLU A 248 -10.33 17.15 -14.68
N SER A 249 -10.79 17.67 -15.82
CA SER A 249 -10.65 19.09 -16.19
C SER A 249 -11.80 19.98 -15.72
N ALA A 250 -12.94 19.40 -15.31
CA ALA A 250 -14.15 20.14 -14.96
C ALA A 250 -14.85 19.48 -13.76
N THR A 251 -14.64 20.04 -12.57
CA THR A 251 -15.43 19.73 -11.37
C THR A 251 -15.96 21.05 -10.83
N ASP A 252 -17.22 21.09 -10.44
CA ASP A 252 -17.76 22.23 -9.67
C ASP A 252 -16.79 22.58 -8.52
N PRO A 253 -16.35 23.84 -8.38
CA PRO A 253 -15.37 24.22 -7.36
C PRO A 253 -15.80 23.82 -5.94
N GLY A 254 -17.09 23.94 -5.61
CA GLY A 254 -17.62 23.57 -4.31
C GLY A 254 -17.59 22.06 -4.06
N GLU A 255 -17.99 21.27 -5.06
CA GLU A 255 -17.87 19.81 -5.01
C GLU A 255 -16.41 19.35 -4.91
N LEU A 256 -15.51 19.98 -5.66
CA LEU A 256 -14.09 19.65 -5.64
C LEU A 256 -13.50 19.86 -4.23
N VAL A 257 -13.84 20.97 -3.56
CA VAL A 257 -13.39 21.23 -2.18
C VAL A 257 -13.96 20.19 -1.23
N ARG A 258 -15.28 19.92 -1.26
CA ARG A 258 -15.90 18.91 -0.37
C ARG A 258 -15.24 17.54 -0.51
N ARG A 259 -15.13 17.03 -1.74
CA ARG A 259 -14.52 15.72 -1.99
C ARG A 259 -13.04 15.69 -1.58
N SER A 260 -12.30 16.77 -1.82
CA SER A 260 -10.88 16.83 -1.45
C SER A 260 -10.67 16.84 0.07
N VAL A 261 -11.58 17.45 0.85
CA VAL A 261 -11.54 17.40 2.32
C VAL A 261 -11.71 15.96 2.83
N ASP A 262 -12.69 15.23 2.31
CA ASP A 262 -12.95 13.84 2.71
C ASP A 262 -11.76 12.94 2.36
N LEU A 263 -11.21 13.10 1.14
CA LEU A 263 -10.04 12.35 0.67
C LEU A 263 -8.80 12.67 1.50
N ARG A 264 -8.60 13.94 1.91
CA ARG A 264 -7.44 14.37 2.70
C ARG A 264 -7.27 13.53 3.96
N ARG A 265 -8.37 13.27 4.68
CA ARG A 265 -8.37 12.45 5.91
C ARG A 265 -7.80 11.06 5.66
N LEU A 266 -8.16 10.45 4.53
CA LEU A 266 -7.79 9.08 4.19
C LEU A 266 -6.38 8.95 3.62
N VAL A 267 -5.84 9.98 2.96
CA VAL A 267 -4.54 9.88 2.26
C VAL A 267 -3.35 10.50 3.01
N SER A 268 -3.60 11.48 3.90
CA SER A 268 -2.55 12.33 4.49
C SER A 268 -1.49 11.57 5.28
N GLU A 269 -1.84 10.42 5.87
CA GLU A 269 -0.89 9.60 6.63
C GLU A 269 -0.49 8.29 5.94
N VAL A 270 -0.94 8.03 4.71
CA VAL A 270 -0.70 6.75 4.03
C VAL A 270 0.04 6.90 2.72
N ASP A 271 -0.06 8.05 2.05
CA ASP A 271 0.51 8.25 0.73
C ASP A 271 0.93 9.72 0.52
N ALA A 272 2.24 9.96 0.41
CA ALA A 272 2.77 11.31 0.28
C ALA A 272 2.40 11.99 -1.05
N VAL A 273 2.30 11.21 -2.13
CA VAL A 273 1.97 11.73 -3.46
C VAL A 273 0.50 12.12 -3.52
N ALA A 274 -0.39 11.25 -3.06
CA ALA A 274 -1.82 11.52 -2.97
C ALA A 274 -2.10 12.68 -2.00
N ALA A 275 -1.41 12.74 -0.85
CA ALA A 275 -1.52 13.89 0.06
C ALA A 275 -1.16 15.22 -0.65
N GLY A 276 -0.05 15.26 -1.38
CA GLY A 276 0.34 16.46 -2.13
C GLY A 276 -0.64 16.82 -3.26
N LEU A 277 -1.22 15.80 -3.93
CA LEU A 277 -2.23 16.01 -4.95
C LEU A 277 -3.52 16.59 -4.37
N VAL A 278 -3.98 16.09 -3.22
CA VAL A 278 -5.19 16.62 -2.54
C VAL A 278 -5.04 18.08 -2.17
N GLU A 279 -3.87 18.50 -1.64
CA GLU A 279 -3.64 19.91 -1.32
C GLU A 279 -3.70 20.80 -2.57
N ARG A 280 -3.22 20.31 -3.72
CA ARG A 280 -3.35 21.02 -5.00
C ARG A 280 -4.81 21.11 -5.46
N LEU A 281 -5.60 20.06 -5.27
CA LEU A 281 -7.04 20.06 -5.60
C LEU A 281 -7.81 21.06 -4.73
N LEU A 282 -7.51 21.12 -3.43
CA LEU A 282 -8.08 22.10 -2.50
C LEU A 282 -7.74 23.53 -2.91
N ALA A 283 -6.45 23.81 -3.19
CA ALA A 283 -6.00 25.12 -3.65
C ALA A 283 -6.70 25.53 -4.96
N ARG A 284 -6.85 24.59 -5.92
CA ARG A 284 -7.58 24.81 -7.17
C ARG A 284 -9.04 25.18 -6.90
N GLY A 285 -9.75 24.41 -6.08
CA GLY A 285 -11.16 24.67 -5.78
C GLY A 285 -11.40 26.02 -5.09
N MET A 286 -10.59 26.35 -4.08
CA MET A 286 -10.71 27.64 -3.37
C MET A 286 -10.38 28.84 -4.28
N GLY A 287 -9.37 28.71 -5.14
CA GLY A 287 -9.00 29.78 -6.09
C GLY A 287 -10.06 30.07 -7.15
N HIS A 288 -10.91 29.10 -7.48
CA HIS A 288 -12.07 29.30 -8.37
C HIS A 288 -13.29 29.86 -7.64
N ALA A 289 -13.46 29.57 -6.34
CA ALA A 289 -14.57 30.10 -5.54
C ALA A 289 -14.38 31.57 -5.12
N ALA A 290 -13.15 32.09 -5.16
CA ALA A 290 -12.81 33.47 -4.83
C ALA A 290 -12.86 34.45 -6.02
N ARG A 291 -13.19 33.97 -7.22
CA ARG A 291 -13.37 34.76 -8.45
C ARG A 291 -14.85 34.87 -8.79
#